data_AF-V4NNE1-F1
#
_entry.id   AF-V4NNE1-F1
#
_cell.length_a   1.000
_cell.length_b   1.000
_cell.length_c   1.000
_cell.angle_alpha   90.00
_cell.angle_beta   90.00
_cell.angle_gamma   90.00
#
_symmetry.space_group_name_H-M   'P 1'
#
loop_
_entity.id
_entity.type
_entity.pdbx_description
1 polymer ?
#
loop_
_entity_poly.entity_id
_entity_poly.type
_entity_poly.pdbx_seq_one_letter_code
_entity_poly.pdbx_strand_id
1 'polypeptide(L)'
;MSAALIAQEPVTVNDYRRDYEPPRSESEARYDSRLQEASIGRIGQMEGAWQVATLDGKKLISLELRQADGQIEGAWRSSSGGYGLNGSGFVSDATLIGRDLEMNYFVGQAKSPIILHLRQESNGVWRGTSMNVAGEKTPVVLTRASGS
;
A
#
# COMPACT_ATOMS: atom_id res chain seq x y z
N MET A 1 -33.55 -64.99 -16.08
CA MET A 1 -32.85 -64.47 -14.89
C MET A 1 -31.35 -64.51 -15.15
N SER A 2 -30.65 -63.48 -14.68
CA SER A 2 -29.19 -63.25 -14.71
C SER A 2 -28.64 -62.47 -15.91
N ALA A 3 -27.88 -61.44 -15.53
CA ALA A 3 -27.61 -60.20 -16.25
C ALA A 3 -26.16 -60.09 -16.75
N ALA A 4 -25.95 -59.05 -17.56
CA ALA A 4 -24.75 -58.68 -18.29
C ALA A 4 -23.50 -58.38 -17.43
N LEU A 5 -22.32 -58.52 -18.07
CA LEU A 5 -21.26 -57.51 -17.96
C LEU A 5 -20.36 -57.57 -19.21
N ILE A 6 -20.51 -56.58 -20.10
CA ILE A 6 -19.54 -56.31 -21.17
C ILE A 6 -18.38 -55.60 -20.49
N ALA A 7 -17.23 -56.27 -20.39
CA ALA A 7 -15.99 -55.63 -19.97
C ALA A 7 -15.48 -54.80 -21.15
N GLN A 8 -15.68 -53.48 -21.09
CA GLN A 8 -15.00 -52.53 -21.97
C GLN A 8 -13.59 -52.32 -21.41
N GLU A 9 -12.58 -52.61 -22.22
CA GLU A 9 -11.18 -52.33 -21.89
C GLU A 9 -10.97 -50.81 -21.73
N PRO A 10 -10.11 -50.38 -20.78
CA PRO A 10 -9.89 -48.97 -20.50
C PRO A 10 -9.20 -48.27 -21.67
N VAL A 11 -9.82 -47.18 -22.15
CA VAL A 11 -9.23 -46.25 -23.10
C VAL A 11 -7.99 -45.62 -22.48
N THR A 12 -6.81 -45.97 -22.98
CA THR A 12 -5.55 -45.33 -22.62
C THR A 12 -5.43 -44.02 -23.37
N VAL A 13 -5.80 -42.92 -22.71
CA VAL A 13 -5.44 -41.57 -23.15
C VAL A 13 -4.07 -41.27 -22.57
N ASN A 14 -3.02 -41.35 -23.37
CA ASN A 14 -1.81 -40.61 -23.04
C ASN A 14 -1.04 -40.25 -24.32
N ASP A 15 -1.64 -39.32 -25.05
CA ASP A 15 -0.88 -38.44 -25.91
C ASP A 15 -1.23 -37.00 -25.50
N TYR A 16 -0.36 -36.08 -25.89
CA TYR A 16 -0.34 -34.64 -25.61
C TYR A 16 0.61 -34.19 -24.49
N ARG A 17 1.86 -34.03 -24.95
CA ARG A 17 2.52 -32.72 -25.05
C ARG A 17 2.79 -32.04 -23.71
N ARG A 18 4.06 -32.09 -23.28
CA ARG A 18 4.64 -31.21 -22.27
C ARG A 18 4.17 -29.77 -22.51
N ASP A 19 3.28 -29.31 -21.64
CA ASP A 19 2.86 -27.92 -21.56
C ASP A 19 4.09 -27.07 -21.22
N TYR A 20 4.56 -26.33 -22.21
CA TYR A 20 5.37 -25.15 -21.99
C TYR A 20 4.45 -24.14 -21.30
N GLU A 21 4.61 -23.91 -20.01
CA GLU A 21 4.02 -22.75 -19.35
C GLU A 21 4.72 -21.50 -19.94
N PRO A 22 4.02 -20.66 -20.73
CA PRO A 22 4.65 -19.49 -21.32
C PRO A 22 5.05 -18.52 -20.20
N PRO A 23 6.16 -17.77 -20.35
CA PRO A 23 6.51 -16.71 -19.42
C PRO A 23 5.33 -15.75 -19.29
N ARG A 24 4.95 -15.41 -18.04
CA ARG A 24 3.85 -14.52 -17.68
C ARG A 24 3.78 -13.35 -18.67
N SER A 25 2.71 -13.33 -19.46
CA SER A 25 2.61 -12.45 -20.62
C SER A 25 2.44 -11.00 -20.18
N GLU A 26 2.94 -10.03 -20.96
CA GLU A 26 2.70 -8.60 -20.68
C GLU A 26 1.20 -8.26 -20.56
N SER A 27 0.33 -9.04 -21.20
CA SER A 27 -1.12 -8.96 -21.06
C SER A 27 -1.63 -9.33 -19.67
N GLU A 28 -1.06 -10.34 -19.02
CA GLU A 28 -1.40 -10.72 -17.64
C GLU A 28 -0.92 -9.65 -16.65
N ALA A 29 0.28 -9.11 -16.84
CA ALA A 29 0.78 -8.01 -16.01
C ALA A 29 -0.11 -6.75 -16.12
N ARG A 30 -0.59 -6.41 -17.33
CA ARG A 30 -1.53 -5.30 -17.56
C ARG A 30 -2.92 -5.60 -16.97
N TYR A 31 -3.39 -6.84 -17.05
CA TYR A 31 -4.66 -7.25 -16.47
C TYR A 31 -4.61 -7.16 -14.93
N ASP A 32 -3.55 -7.69 -14.32
CA ASP A 32 -3.30 -7.62 -12.88
C ASP A 32 -3.19 -6.17 -12.41
N SER A 33 -2.51 -5.30 -13.19
CA SER A 33 -2.41 -3.86 -12.91
C SER A 33 -3.79 -3.18 -12.92
N ARG A 34 -4.62 -3.47 -13.93
CA ARG A 34 -5.99 -2.93 -14.01
C ARG A 34 -6.89 -3.45 -12.91
N LEU A 35 -6.72 -4.70 -12.48
CA LEU A 35 -7.47 -5.28 -11.39
C LEU A 35 -7.09 -4.64 -10.05
N GLN A 36 -5.79 -4.39 -9.83
CA GLN A 36 -5.31 -3.60 -8.69
C GLN A 36 -5.89 -2.17 -8.71
N GLU A 37 -5.80 -1.46 -9.84
CA GLU A 37 -6.39 -0.13 -10.01
C GLU A 37 -7.90 -0.12 -9.71
N ALA A 38 -8.65 -1.12 -10.21
CA ALA A 38 -10.09 -1.24 -9.99
C ALA A 38 -10.46 -1.60 -8.54
N SER A 39 -9.61 -2.34 -7.82
CA SER A 39 -9.82 -2.65 -6.40
C SER A 39 -9.61 -1.44 -5.50
N ILE A 40 -8.63 -0.59 -5.83
CA ILE A 40 -8.37 0.70 -5.17
C ILE A 40 -9.52 1.69 -5.40
N GLY A 41 -10.27 1.57 -6.50
CA GLY A 41 -11.47 2.37 -6.74
C GLY A 41 -12.61 2.11 -5.75
N ARG A 42 -12.64 0.94 -5.06
CA ARG A 42 -13.67 0.59 -4.06
C ARG A 42 -13.20 0.77 -2.61
N ILE A 43 -11.89 0.73 -2.39
CA ILE A 43 -11.22 0.85 -1.10
C ILE A 43 -10.24 2.00 -1.29
N GLY A 44 -10.57 3.20 -0.80
CA GLY A 44 -9.93 4.46 -1.22
C GLY A 44 -8.40 4.40 -1.32
N GLN A 45 -7.81 5.18 -2.24
CA GLN A 45 -6.38 5.19 -2.57
C GLN A 45 -5.42 5.15 -1.36
N MET A 46 -5.80 5.81 -0.28
CA MET A 46 -5.01 5.93 0.95
C MET A 46 -5.41 4.96 2.06
N GLU A 47 -6.46 4.14 1.90
CA GLU A 47 -6.91 3.18 2.92
C GLU A 47 -5.81 2.18 3.27
N GLY A 48 -5.54 1.97 4.56
CA GLY A 48 -4.69 0.91 5.13
C GLY A 48 -3.39 1.40 5.77
N ALA A 49 -2.46 0.48 5.96
CA ALA A 49 -1.20 0.72 6.63
C ALA A 49 -0.11 1.28 5.69
N TRP A 50 0.60 2.30 6.17
CA TRP A 50 1.70 2.96 5.45
C TRP A 50 2.91 3.23 6.34
N GLN A 51 4.06 3.44 5.70
CA GLN A 51 5.32 3.78 6.32
C GLN A 51 5.91 5.04 5.67
N VAL A 52 6.24 6.03 6.50
CA VAL A 52 7.05 7.18 6.11
C VAL A 52 8.51 6.87 6.46
N ALA A 53 9.40 7.05 5.49
CA ALA A 53 10.84 6.90 5.67
C ALA A 53 11.58 8.04 4.97
N THR A 54 12.78 8.36 5.44
CA THR A 54 13.73 9.21 4.71
C THR A 54 14.24 8.49 3.46
N LEU A 55 14.88 9.24 2.55
CA LEU A 55 15.41 8.68 1.30
C LEU A 55 16.49 7.60 1.50
N ASP A 56 17.17 7.62 2.65
CA ASP A 56 18.15 6.60 3.06
C ASP A 56 17.51 5.35 3.69
N GLY A 57 16.18 5.29 3.77
CA GLY A 57 15.43 4.14 4.29
C GLY A 57 15.20 4.16 5.80
N LYS A 58 15.65 5.19 6.54
CA LYS A 58 15.33 5.30 7.96
C LYS A 58 13.83 5.59 8.16
N LYS A 59 13.16 4.65 8.83
CA LYS A 59 11.73 4.75 9.19
C LYS A 59 11.50 5.89 10.18
N LEU A 60 10.57 6.79 9.85
CA LEU A 60 10.20 7.93 10.69
C LEU A 60 8.93 7.64 11.48
N ILE A 61 7.82 7.40 10.77
CA ILE A 61 6.53 7.08 11.35
C ILE A 61 5.80 6.01 10.54
N SER A 62 4.95 5.24 11.19
CA SER A 62 3.95 4.38 10.57
C SER A 62 2.58 5.08 10.66
N LEU A 63 1.74 4.87 9.64
CA LEU A 63 0.40 5.43 9.53
C LEU A 63 -0.61 4.30 9.35
N GLU A 64 -1.76 4.42 10.00
CA GLU A 64 -2.96 3.63 9.69
C GLU A 64 -4.02 4.60 9.22
N LEU A 65 -4.39 4.52 7.95
CA LEU A 65 -5.28 5.48 7.29
C LEU A 65 -6.59 4.81 6.90
N ARG A 66 -7.68 5.58 6.96
CA ARG A 66 -8.97 5.24 6.39
C ARG A 66 -9.39 6.30 5.39
N GLN A 67 -10.00 5.90 4.30
CA GLN A 67 -10.51 6.81 3.29
C GLN A 67 -11.96 6.46 2.93
N ALA A 68 -12.87 7.35 3.30
CA ALA A 68 -14.30 7.26 3.03
C ALA A 68 -14.83 8.60 2.53
N ASP A 69 -15.68 8.59 1.50
CA ASP A 69 -16.33 9.78 0.94
C ASP A 69 -15.39 10.95 0.60
N GLY A 70 -14.16 10.62 0.18
CA GLY A 70 -13.13 11.61 -0.17
C GLY A 70 -12.39 12.22 1.03
N GLN A 71 -12.77 11.87 2.26
CA GLN A 71 -12.05 12.25 3.48
C GLN A 71 -11.01 11.19 3.84
N ILE A 72 -9.87 11.63 4.39
CA ILE A 72 -8.82 10.76 4.90
C ILE A 72 -8.71 11.00 6.40
N GLU A 73 -8.89 9.94 7.17
CA GLU A 73 -8.66 9.92 8.61
C GLU A 73 -7.52 8.95 8.93
N GLY A 74 -6.89 9.09 10.09
CA GLY A 74 -5.89 8.12 10.48
C GLY A 74 -5.18 8.39 11.79
N ALA A 75 -4.30 7.46 12.12
CA ALA A 75 -3.41 7.54 13.26
C ALA A 75 -1.95 7.38 12.81
N TRP A 76 -1.05 7.98 13.58
CA TRP A 76 0.39 7.88 13.37
C TRP A 76 1.08 7.31 14.60
N ARG A 77 2.22 6.66 14.38
CA ARG A 77 3.11 6.17 15.43
C ARG A 77 4.57 6.34 15.02
N SER A 78 5.39 6.82 15.96
CA SER A 78 6.84 6.91 15.77
C SER A 78 7.46 5.53 15.54
N SER A 79 8.34 5.43 14.54
CA SER A 79 9.13 4.22 14.27
C SER A 79 10.48 4.21 15.01
N SER A 80 10.80 5.25 15.80
CA SER A 80 12.05 5.31 16.56
C SER A 80 12.05 4.31 17.72
N GLY A 81 12.79 3.20 17.55
CA GLY A 81 12.95 2.11 18.52
C GLY A 81 13.83 2.43 19.74
N GLY A 82 13.74 3.63 20.31
CA GLY A 82 14.45 4.04 21.52
C GLY A 82 13.51 4.17 22.72
N TYR A 83 13.95 3.70 23.90
CA TYR A 83 13.24 3.86 25.17
C TYR A 83 12.97 5.35 25.44
N GLY A 84 11.69 5.75 25.40
CA GLY A 84 11.23 7.08 25.83
C GLY A 84 10.47 7.91 24.78
N LEU A 85 10.41 7.50 23.50
CA LEU A 85 9.72 8.26 22.45
C LEU A 85 8.81 7.39 21.58
N ASN A 86 7.95 6.60 22.22
CA ASN A 86 6.80 5.99 21.56
C ASN A 86 5.71 7.06 21.33
N GLY A 87 6.03 8.05 20.50
CA GLY A 87 5.07 9.07 20.07
C GLY A 87 3.98 8.42 19.22
N SER A 88 2.74 8.79 19.46
CA SER A 88 1.62 8.43 18.60
C SER A 88 0.53 9.50 18.71
N GLY A 89 -0.37 9.52 17.75
CA GLY A 89 -1.51 10.43 17.77
C GLY A 89 -2.39 10.23 16.55
N PHE A 90 -3.28 11.19 16.32
CA PHE A 90 -4.14 11.21 15.15
C PHE A 90 -3.57 12.13 14.09
N VAL A 91 -3.87 11.80 12.84
CA VAL A 91 -3.77 12.74 11.73
C VAL A 91 -4.81 13.83 11.98
N SER A 92 -4.36 15.09 12.02
CA SER A 92 -5.24 16.23 12.32
C SER A 92 -5.95 16.74 11.07
N ASP A 93 -5.31 16.60 9.91
CA ASP A 93 -5.89 16.97 8.62
C ASP A 93 -5.17 16.18 7.51
N ALA A 94 -5.90 15.82 6.46
CA ALA A 94 -5.35 15.16 5.29
C ALA A 94 -6.15 15.50 4.04
N THR A 95 -5.47 16.08 3.05
CA THR A 95 -6.07 16.49 1.78
C THR A 95 -5.37 15.79 0.63
N LEU A 96 -6.14 15.06 -0.18
CA LEU A 96 -5.68 14.42 -1.41
C LEU A 96 -6.35 15.08 -2.61
N ILE A 97 -5.56 15.73 -3.47
CA ILE A 97 -6.03 16.36 -4.72
C ILE A 97 -5.26 15.74 -5.88
N GLY A 98 -5.94 14.90 -6.65
CA GLY A 98 -5.32 14.18 -7.76
C GLY A 98 -4.19 13.27 -7.28
N ARG A 99 -2.94 13.73 -7.42
CA ARG A 99 -1.73 12.99 -7.03
C ARG A 99 -0.91 13.71 -5.97
N ASP A 100 -1.45 14.78 -5.39
CA ASP A 100 -0.83 15.58 -4.34
C ASP A 100 -1.53 15.31 -3.01
N LEU A 101 -0.77 14.87 -2.02
CA LEU A 101 -1.21 14.57 -0.66
C LEU A 101 -0.53 15.54 0.31
N GLU A 102 -1.35 16.26 1.07
CA GLU A 102 -0.92 17.00 2.25
C GLU A 102 -1.49 16.34 3.49
N MET A 103 -0.68 16.15 4.54
CA MET A 103 -1.11 15.54 5.78
C MET A 103 -0.43 16.20 6.99
N ASN A 104 -1.25 16.51 7.99
CA ASN A 104 -0.84 17.21 9.19
C ASN A 104 -1.02 16.31 10.41
N TYR A 105 -0.07 16.35 11.33
CA TYR A 105 -0.20 15.68 12.63
C TYR A 105 0.62 16.39 13.70
N PHE A 106 0.20 16.27 14.95
CA PHE A 106 0.90 16.87 16.10
C PHE A 106 1.73 15.83 16.83
N VAL A 107 2.90 16.24 17.31
CA VAL A 107 3.76 15.44 18.19
C VAL A 107 3.69 16.01 19.60
N GLY A 108 3.26 15.22 20.57
CA GLY A 108 3.15 15.64 21.97
C GLY A 108 2.19 16.83 22.13
N GLN A 109 2.66 17.90 22.76
CA GLN A 109 1.91 19.14 23.01
C GLN A 109 2.39 20.30 22.12
N ALA A 110 2.95 20.00 20.94
CA ALA A 110 3.40 21.03 20.00
C ALA A 110 2.23 21.92 19.55
N LYS A 111 2.49 23.22 19.38
CA LYS A 111 1.51 24.20 18.88
C LYS A 111 1.38 24.21 17.36
N SER A 112 2.37 23.66 16.67
CA SER A 112 2.44 23.58 15.21
C SER A 112 2.50 22.10 14.80
N PRO A 113 1.84 21.72 13.69
CA PRO A 113 1.89 20.36 13.20
C PRO A 113 3.24 20.07 12.52
N ILE A 114 3.55 18.79 12.40
CA ILE A 114 4.41 18.27 11.34
C ILE A 114 3.56 18.18 10.08
N ILE A 115 4.12 18.62 8.94
CA ILE A 115 3.41 18.65 7.65
C ILE A 115 4.12 17.72 6.67
N LEU A 116 3.39 16.79 6.07
CA LEU A 116 3.83 15.97 4.96
C LEU A 116 3.28 16.56 3.67
N HIS A 117 4.15 16.91 2.73
CA HIS A 117 3.76 17.19 1.35
C HIS A 117 4.34 16.08 0.46
N LEU A 118 3.47 15.34 -0.21
CA LEU A 118 3.82 14.18 -1.01
C LEU A 118 3.14 14.25 -2.37
N ARG A 119 3.85 13.80 -3.41
CA ARG A 119 3.31 13.59 -4.74
C ARG A 119 3.48 12.14 -5.14
N GLN A 120 2.45 11.55 -5.71
CA GLN A 120 2.53 10.20 -6.27
C GLN A 120 3.27 10.22 -7.61
N GLU A 121 4.36 9.46 -7.70
CA GLU A 121 5.08 9.15 -8.93
C GLU A 121 4.34 8.10 -9.78
N SER A 122 4.67 7.98 -11.07
CA SER A 122 3.99 7.08 -12.03
C SER A 122 4.06 5.59 -11.66
N ASN A 123 5.03 5.22 -10.83
CA ASN A 123 5.21 3.88 -10.27
C ASN A 123 4.35 3.64 -9.00
N GLY A 124 3.49 4.57 -8.62
CA GLY A 124 2.64 4.48 -7.43
C GLY A 124 3.32 4.86 -6.11
N VAL A 125 4.61 5.17 -6.13
CA VAL A 125 5.38 5.60 -4.96
C VAL A 125 5.09 7.06 -4.64
N TRP A 126 4.91 7.37 -3.37
CA TRP A 126 4.71 8.74 -2.91
C TRP A 126 6.03 9.34 -2.43
N ARG A 127 6.40 10.52 -2.92
CA ARG A 127 7.64 11.22 -2.51
C ARG A 127 7.40 12.69 -2.25
N GLY A 128 8.22 13.26 -1.35
CA GLY A 128 8.19 14.69 -1.09
C GLY A 128 8.95 15.04 0.18
N THR A 129 8.37 15.90 1.01
CA THR A 129 9.03 16.43 2.21
C THR A 129 8.15 16.34 3.45
N SER A 130 8.77 15.99 4.58
CA SER A 130 8.25 16.26 5.91
C SER A 130 8.85 17.57 6.41
N MET A 131 8.01 18.49 6.90
CA MET A 131 8.43 19.74 7.51
C MET A 131 8.14 19.69 9.00
N ASN A 132 9.17 19.87 9.81
CA ASN A 132 9.01 19.84 11.27
C ASN A 132 8.52 21.19 11.83
N VAL A 133 8.30 21.23 13.15
CA VAL A 133 7.82 22.44 13.85
C VAL A 133 8.81 23.61 13.80
N ALA A 134 10.09 23.36 13.52
CA ALA A 134 11.11 24.38 13.32
C ALA A 134 11.19 24.87 11.86
N GLY A 135 10.38 24.31 10.96
CA GLY A 135 10.38 24.61 9.53
C GLY A 135 11.45 23.85 8.73
N GLU A 136 12.19 22.93 9.36
CA GLU A 136 13.19 22.13 8.67
C GLU A 136 12.50 21.08 7.80
N LYS A 137 12.95 20.97 6.54
CA LYS A 137 12.41 20.03 5.56
C LYS A 137 13.31 18.82 5.43
N THR A 138 12.73 17.64 5.59
CA THR A 138 13.37 16.35 5.39
C THR A 138 12.75 15.66 4.18
N PRO A 139 13.52 15.27 3.16
CA PRO A 139 13.03 14.46 2.05
C PRO A 139 12.55 13.07 2.52
N VAL A 140 11.37 12.66 2.08
CA VAL A 140 10.71 11.43 2.54
C VAL A 140 10.01 10.68 1.40
N VAL A 141 9.82 9.38 1.62
CA VAL A 141 9.00 8.47 0.82
C VAL A 141 7.89 7.92 1.71
N LEU A 142 6.71 7.76 1.13
CA LEU A 142 5.58 7.04 1.72
C LEU A 142 5.32 5.77 0.91
N THR A 143 5.39 4.63 1.58
CA THR A 143 5.17 3.30 0.98
C THR A 143 4.14 2.53 1.77
N ARG A 144 3.45 1.59 1.12
CA ARG A 144 2.61 0.62 1.83
C ARG A 144 3.45 -0.10 2.89
N ALA A 145 2.90 -0.26 4.09
CA ALA A 145 3.55 -1.08 5.09
C ALA A 145 3.48 -2.53 4.61
N SER A 146 4.63 -3.16 4.44
CA SER A 146 4.69 -4.61 4.28
C SER A 146 4.20 -5.23 5.58
N GLY A 147 3.11 -6.01 5.53
CA GLY A 147 2.67 -6.80 6.67
C GLY A 147 3.86 -7.59 7.22
N SER A 148 4.16 -7.38 8.50
CA SER A 148 5.20 -8.10 9.22
C SER A 148 4.84 -9.58 9.39
#